data_AF-A0A2G6F1D1-F1
#
_entry.id   AF-A0A2G6F1D1-F1
#
_cell.length_a   1.000
_cell.length_b   1.000
_cell.length_c   1.000
_cell.angle_alpha   90.00
_cell.angle_beta   90.00
_cell.angle_gamma   90.00
#
_symmetry.space_group_name_H-M   'P 1'
#
loop_
_entity.id
_entity.type
_entity.pdbx_description
1 polymer ?
#
loop_
_entity_poly.entity_id
_entity_poly.type
_entity_poly.pdbx_seq_one_letter_code
_entity_poly.pdbx_strand_id
1 'polypeptide(L)' 'MKEYKFIHQKLTPFKKDADFEALLNSYAKTGWHVVNIVVHRGLLKALLEREKKEK' A
#
# COMPACT_ATOMS: atom_id res chain seq x y z
N MET A 1 -0.13 16.08 11.27
CA MET A 1 -0.56 14.84 12.00
C MET A 1 -0.35 13.66 11.07
N LYS A 2 0.14 12.51 11.55
CA LYS A 2 0.33 11.34 10.68
C LYS A 2 -1.00 10.68 10.32
N GLU A 3 -1.16 10.29 9.06
CA GLU A 3 -2.27 9.51 8.53
C GLU A 3 -1.76 8.13 8.12
N TYR A 4 -2.48 7.08 8.52
CA TYR A 4 -2.11 5.69 8.25
C TYR A 4 -3.17 4.98 7.42
N LYS A 5 -2.75 4.04 6.58
CA LYS A 5 -3.65 3.23 5.77
C LYS A 5 -3.07 1.82 5.56
N PHE A 6 -3.93 0.81 5.62
CA PHE A 6 -3.61 -0.53 5.14
C PHE A 6 -4.03 -0.70 3.69
N ILE A 7 -3.17 -1.30 2.89
CA ILE A 7 -3.51 -1.82 1.55
C ILE A 7 -3.06 -3.27 1.46
N HIS A 8 -3.62 -4.01 0.52
CA HIS A 8 -3.27 -5.41 0.34
C HIS A 8 -3.36 -5.81 -1.12
N GLN A 9 -2.55 -6.81 -1.48
CA GLN A 9 -2.60 -7.46 -2.76
C GLN A 9 -3.98 -8.12 -2.95
N LYS A 10 -4.51 -8.05 -4.17
CA LYS A 10 -5.77 -8.74 -4.53
C LYS A 10 -5.47 -10.16 -5.00
N LEU A 11 -6.39 -11.08 -4.73
CA LEU A 11 -6.32 -12.45 -5.27
C LEU A 11 -6.80 -12.45 -6.73
N THR A 12 -5.96 -12.01 -7.66
CA THR A 12 -6.24 -12.09 -9.12
C THR A 12 -5.46 -13.26 -9.74
N PRO A 13 -6.03 -14.07 -10.64
CA PRO A 13 -5.31 -15.25 -11.16
C PRO A 13 -3.98 -14.94 -11.89
N PHE A 14 -3.82 -13.70 -12.37
CA PHE A 14 -2.64 -13.24 -13.10
C PHE A 14 -2.22 -11.86 -12.59
N LYS A 15 -0.93 -11.54 -12.72
CA LYS A 15 -0.35 -10.19 -12.46
C LYS A 15 -0.53 -9.63 -11.03
N LYS A 16 -0.81 -10.46 -10.02
CA LYS A 16 -1.00 -10.03 -8.62
C LYS A 16 0.11 -9.10 -8.12
N ASP A 17 1.37 -9.41 -8.43
CA ASP A 17 2.52 -8.63 -7.95
C ASP A 17 2.63 -7.30 -8.71
N ALA A 18 2.51 -7.32 -10.04
CA ALA A 18 2.55 -6.11 -10.87
C ALA A 18 1.40 -5.14 -10.54
N ASP A 19 0.19 -5.65 -10.30
CA ASP A 19 -0.96 -4.83 -9.88
C ASP A 19 -0.73 -4.22 -8.50
N PHE A 20 -0.12 -4.96 -7.58
CA PHE A 20 0.19 -4.48 -6.24
C PHE A 20 1.32 -3.45 -6.25
N GLU A 21 2.35 -3.65 -7.07
CA GLU A 21 3.41 -2.66 -7.31
C GLU A 21 2.85 -1.37 -7.91
N ALA A 22 1.97 -1.47 -8.92
CA ALA A 22 1.29 -0.32 -9.50
C ALA A 22 0.46 0.44 -8.45
N LEU A 23 -0.21 -0.29 -7.56
CA LEU A 23 -0.97 0.30 -6.45
C LEU A 23 -0.04 1.06 -5.49
N LEU A 24 1.06 0.46 -5.05
CA LEU A 24 2.07 1.11 -4.20
C LEU A 24 2.58 2.40 -4.85
N ASN A 25 2.95 2.34 -6.13
CA ASN A 25 3.43 3.48 -6.90
C ASN A 25 2.38 4.60 -7.02
N SER A 26 1.09 4.26 -7.16
CA SER A 26 0.01 5.27 -7.18
C SER A 26 -0.12 6.00 -5.84
N TYR A 27 0.05 5.30 -4.71
CA TYR A 27 0.05 5.90 -3.40
C TYR A 27 1.31 6.75 -3.15
N ALA A 28 2.47 6.29 -3.60
CA ALA A 28 3.72 7.05 -3.52
C ALA A 28 3.60 8.43 -4.20
N LYS A 29 2.97 8.50 -5.38
CA LYS A 29 2.68 9.76 -6.10
C LYS A 29 1.82 10.75 -5.31
N THR A 30 1.06 10.27 -4.33
CA THR A 30 0.19 11.10 -3.47
C THR A 30 0.78 11.35 -2.08
N GLY A 31 2.07 11.08 -1.90
CA GLY A 31 2.83 11.37 -0.69
C GLY A 31 2.72 10.31 0.40
N TRP A 32 2.26 9.10 0.07
CA TRP A 32 2.28 7.96 1.00
C TRP A 32 3.60 7.20 0.93
N HIS A 33 4.08 6.78 2.09
CA HIS A 33 5.30 6.00 2.28
C HIS A 33 4.96 4.63 2.84
N VAL A 34 5.61 3.59 2.32
CA VAL A 34 5.48 2.23 2.87
C VAL A 34 6.32 2.13 4.13
N VAL A 35 5.71 1.77 5.25
CA VAL A 35 6.38 1.62 6.56
C VAL A 35 6.65 0.16 6.87
N ASN A 36 5.75 -0.75 6.47
CA ASN A 36 5.89 -2.18 6.72
C ASN A 36 5.16 -3.00 5.64
N ILE A 37 5.67 -4.19 5.35
CA ILE A 37 5.03 -5.19 4.49
C ILE A 37 5.00 -6.53 5.24
N VAL A 38 3.83 -7.14 5.31
CA VAL A 38 3.64 -8.46 5.93
C VAL A 38 2.88 -9.39 4.99
N VAL A 39 3.20 -10.68 5.05
CA VAL A 39 2.41 -11.73 4.41
C VAL A 39 1.40 -12.25 5.42
N HIS A 40 0.11 -12.22 5.07
CA HIS A 40 -0.96 -12.78 5.89
C HIS A 40 -1.86 -13.65 5.02
N ARG A 41 -1.92 -14.95 5.32
CA ARG A 41 -2.70 -15.95 4.56
C ARG A 41 -2.36 -15.96 3.06
N GLY A 42 -1.07 -15.84 2.73
CA GLY A 42 -0.58 -15.84 1.34
C GLY A 42 -0.84 -14.55 0.57
N LEU A 43 -1.28 -13.48 1.24
CA LEU A 43 -1.47 -12.15 0.67
C LEU A 43 -0.51 -11.15 1.27
N LEU A 44 0.11 -10.34 0.41
CA LEU A 44 0.88 -9.17 0.84
C LEU A 44 -0.07 -8.09 1.38
N LYS A 45 0.26 -7.54 2.53
CA LYS A 45 -0.37 -6.35 3.12
C LYS A 45 0.71 -5.33 3.41
N ALA A 46 0.46 -4.07 3.07
CA ALA A 46 1.35 -2.96 3.35
C ALA A 46 0.68 -1.94 4.28
N LEU A 47 1.44 -1.46 5.27
CA LEU A 47 1.09 -0.29 6.06
C LEU A 47 1.72 0.94 5.41
N LEU A 48 0.89 1.92 5.08
CA LEU A 48 1.28 3.20 4.52
C LEU A 48 1.13 4.30 5.57
N GLU A 49 2.03 5.27 5.52
CA GLU A 49 2.00 6.51 6.32
C GLU A 49 2.12 7.72 5.39
N ARG A 50 1.41 8.81 5.70
CA ARG A 50 1.70 10.13 5.13
C ARG A 50 1.50 11.23 6.16
N GLU A 51 2.05 12.40 5.90
CA GLU A 51 1.69 13.61 6.64
C GLU A 51 0.32 14.12 6.18
N LYS A 52 -0.61 14.21 7.12
CA LYS A 52 -1.89 14.89 6.92
C LYS A 52 -1.62 16.38 6.84
N LYS A 53 -1.83 16.96 5.67
CA LYS A 53 -1.93 18.41 5.51
C LYS A 53 -3.23 18.84 6.19
N GLU A 54 -3.11 19.57 7.29
CA GLU A 54 -4.24 20.34 7.83
C GLU A 54 -4.57 21.40 6.77
N LYS A 55 -5.83 21.41 6.33
CA LYS A 55 -6.38 22.45 5.47
C LYS A 55 -6.96 23.54 6.35
#